data_AF-A0A529P1Z3-F1
#
_entry.id   AF-A0A529P1Z3-F1
#
_cell.length_a   1.000
_cell.length_b   1.000
_cell.length_c   1.000
_cell.angle_alpha   90.00
_cell.angle_beta   90.00
_cell.angle_gamma   90.00
#
_symmetry.space_group_name_H-M   'P 1'
#
loop_
_entity.id
_entity.type
_entity.pdbx_description
1 polymer ?
#
loop_
_entity_poly.entity_id
_entity_poly.type
_entity_poly.pdbx_seq_one_letter_code
_entity_poly.pdbx_strand_id
1 'polypeptide(L)'
;VLNNILPYARLAFAEADQIRRLELLGKAFLKADGAAYEPAKAFKKVLLDRLPDLPERYIEAARAILEVSDRLALFRMLEGTAAALTVARWLIARYEHLKRSRGFLDFNDLITRTVALLSRPDAGAWVQFKLDQGIDHILLDEAQDTSPDQWEAVKKLTEEFFAGLGQREAVHRTMFAVGDEKQSIYSFQGAAPDSFAESRQLFAGRVRDAGFSFADLKLTWSFRSSDDVLAAVDRVFADPGIGRGISHDPDALSHKAIRTDAPGYVEVWPSIGAEMVDEPDDWTQAVDHAHAPAVRVAENVATTIAGWIGNGEIIEGRGKRLGPGDVLVLVRKRDSFVHALTRALKRRDIPVAGADRLSLPGHIAVKDL
;
A
#
# COMPACT_ATOMS: atom_id res chain seq x y z
N VAL A 1 44.19 -12.71 -22.08
CA VAL A 1 43.51 -11.85 -21.09
C VAL A 1 42.32 -11.25 -21.80
N LEU A 2 41.14 -11.20 -21.17
CA LEU A 2 39.99 -10.48 -21.73
C LEU A 2 40.40 -9.05 -22.11
N ASN A 3 39.94 -8.59 -23.27
CA ASN A 3 40.37 -7.32 -23.86
C ASN A 3 40.05 -6.11 -22.98
N ASN A 4 39.04 -6.21 -22.10
CA ASN A 4 38.61 -5.12 -21.24
C ASN A 4 39.44 -5.00 -19.95
N ILE A 5 40.12 -6.04 -19.48
CA ILE A 5 40.82 -6.00 -18.18
C ILE A 5 42.03 -5.06 -18.24
N LEU A 6 42.90 -5.24 -19.23
CA LEU A 6 44.19 -4.53 -19.31
C LEU A 6 44.07 -3.00 -19.54
N PRO A 7 43.16 -2.49 -20.40
CA PRO A 7 43.00 -1.04 -20.58
C PRO A 7 42.60 -0.33 -19.29
N TYR A 8 41.58 -0.84 -18.60
CA TYR A 8 41.09 -0.24 -17.35
C TYR A 8 42.07 -0.43 -16.20
N ALA A 9 42.73 -1.59 -16.08
CA ALA A 9 43.73 -1.82 -15.04
C ALA A 9 44.93 -0.86 -15.18
N ARG A 10 45.42 -0.63 -16.41
CA ARG A 10 46.51 0.34 -16.65
C ARG A 10 46.14 1.76 -16.24
N LEU A 11 44.92 2.18 -16.60
CA LEU A 11 44.40 3.49 -16.18
C LEU A 11 44.28 3.58 -14.66
N ALA A 12 43.75 2.52 -14.02
CA ALA A 12 43.61 2.48 -12.57
C ALA A 12 44.95 2.61 -11.84
N PHE A 13 45.99 1.89 -12.26
CA PHE A 13 47.31 1.95 -11.61
C PHE A 13 48.02 3.31 -11.80
N ALA A 14 47.64 4.08 -12.81
CA ALA A 14 48.15 5.43 -13.04
C ALA A 14 47.30 6.53 -12.38
N GLU A 15 46.06 6.23 -11.99
CA GLU A 15 45.12 7.19 -11.42
C GLU A 15 45.47 7.52 -9.97
N ALA A 16 45.61 8.80 -9.61
CA ALA A 16 45.97 9.25 -8.26
C ALA A 16 44.76 9.35 -7.34
N ASP A 17 43.59 9.68 -7.88
CA ASP A 17 42.35 9.77 -7.12
C ASP A 17 41.87 8.37 -6.71
N GLN A 18 41.71 8.14 -5.41
CA GLN A 18 41.40 6.82 -4.85
C GLN A 18 40.02 6.31 -5.28
N ILE A 19 39.04 7.21 -5.43
CA ILE A 19 37.67 6.86 -5.82
C ILE A 19 37.65 6.50 -7.30
N ARG A 20 38.24 7.34 -8.14
CA ARG A 20 38.32 7.10 -9.59
C ARG A 20 39.16 5.86 -9.90
N ARG A 21 40.22 5.61 -9.13
CA ARG A 21 41.00 4.38 -9.17
C ARG A 21 40.12 3.17 -8.88
N LEU A 22 39.32 3.20 -7.82
CA LEU A 22 38.41 2.11 -7.46
C LEU A 22 37.37 1.84 -8.57
N GLU A 23 36.79 2.89 -9.16
CA GLU A 23 35.86 2.76 -10.29
C GLU A 23 36.50 2.08 -11.51
N LEU A 24 37.73 2.47 -11.85
CA LEU A 24 38.49 1.86 -12.94
C LEU A 24 38.86 0.40 -12.62
N LEU A 25 39.22 0.09 -11.37
CA LEU A 25 39.45 -1.28 -10.91
C LEU A 25 38.17 -2.13 -10.99
N GLY A 26 37.02 -1.58 -10.62
CA GLY A 26 35.72 -2.24 -10.78
C GLY A 26 35.45 -2.61 -12.23
N LYS A 27 35.63 -1.66 -13.17
CA LYS A 27 35.49 -1.91 -14.63
C LYS A 27 36.48 -2.94 -15.17
N ALA A 28 37.65 -3.07 -14.55
CA ALA A 28 38.69 -4.01 -14.97
C ALA A 28 38.46 -5.43 -14.43
N PHE A 29 38.01 -5.59 -13.18
CA PHE A 29 37.99 -6.88 -12.47
C PHE A 29 36.58 -7.47 -12.27
N LEU A 30 35.53 -6.66 -12.41
CA LEU A 30 34.15 -7.06 -12.18
C LEU A 30 33.31 -6.92 -13.45
N LYS A 31 32.29 -7.76 -13.56
CA LYS A 31 31.21 -7.65 -14.55
C LYS A 31 30.23 -6.56 -14.13
N ALA A 32 29.28 -6.25 -15.02
CA ALA A 32 28.23 -5.26 -14.75
C ALA A 32 27.30 -5.64 -13.57
N ASP A 33 27.16 -6.94 -13.27
CA ASP A 33 26.41 -7.47 -12.14
C ASP A 33 27.22 -7.49 -10.83
N GLY A 34 28.46 -6.97 -10.83
CA GLY A 34 29.36 -6.97 -9.68
C GLY A 34 30.12 -8.27 -9.45
N ALA A 35 29.86 -9.33 -10.23
CA ALA A 35 30.57 -10.60 -10.10
C ALA A 35 31.96 -10.55 -10.75
N ALA A 36 32.94 -11.26 -10.18
CA ALA A 36 34.24 -11.42 -10.81
C ALA A 36 34.14 -12.24 -12.11
N TYR A 37 35.03 -11.98 -13.07
CA TYR A 37 35.20 -12.87 -14.22
C TYR A 37 35.78 -14.23 -13.78
N GLU A 38 35.31 -15.32 -14.38
CA GLU A 38 35.91 -16.63 -14.16
C GLU A 38 37.36 -16.65 -14.70
N PRO A 39 38.38 -16.97 -13.88
CA PRO A 39 39.78 -16.89 -14.32
C PRO A 39 40.11 -17.72 -15.57
N ALA A 40 39.50 -18.90 -15.70
CA ALA A 40 39.67 -19.79 -16.85
C ALA A 40 39.16 -19.16 -18.18
N LYS A 41 38.18 -18.26 -18.11
CA LYS A 41 37.66 -17.49 -19.25
C LYS A 41 38.36 -16.13 -19.39
N ALA A 42 38.89 -15.59 -18.29
CA ALA A 42 39.56 -14.30 -18.26
C ALA A 42 41.00 -14.35 -18.80
N PHE A 43 41.72 -15.44 -18.59
CA PHE A 43 43.14 -15.60 -18.93
C PHE A 43 43.36 -16.72 -19.95
N LYS A 44 44.39 -16.59 -20.80
CA LYS A 44 44.75 -17.64 -21.77
C LYS A 44 45.50 -18.76 -21.04
N LYS A 45 45.30 -20.03 -21.43
CA LYS A 45 45.95 -21.20 -20.82
C LYS A 45 47.47 -21.07 -20.67
N VAL A 46 48.17 -20.58 -21.69
CA VAL A 46 49.63 -20.34 -21.66
C VAL A 46 50.06 -19.41 -20.52
N LEU A 47 49.22 -18.44 -20.14
CA LEU A 47 49.50 -17.54 -19.02
C LEU A 47 49.27 -18.22 -17.67
N LEU A 48 48.22 -19.05 -17.57
CA LEU A 48 47.90 -19.82 -16.37
C LEU A 48 48.96 -20.89 -16.10
N ASP A 49 49.49 -21.55 -17.13
CA ASP A 49 50.57 -22.54 -17.00
C ASP A 49 51.89 -21.88 -16.53
N ARG A 50 52.12 -20.60 -16.88
CA ARG A 50 53.29 -19.83 -16.47
C ARG A 50 53.16 -19.19 -15.08
N LEU A 51 51.93 -18.89 -14.66
CA LEU A 51 51.61 -18.25 -13.39
C LEU A 51 50.42 -19.00 -12.74
N PRO A 52 50.68 -20.14 -12.08
CA PRO A 52 49.62 -21.00 -11.53
C PRO A 52 48.87 -20.34 -10.37
N ASP A 53 49.47 -19.37 -9.68
CA ASP A 53 48.89 -18.57 -8.58
C ASP A 53 47.99 -17.42 -9.07
N LEU A 54 48.01 -17.10 -10.37
CA LEU A 54 47.30 -15.95 -10.93
C LEU A 54 45.77 -15.99 -10.71
N PRO A 55 45.06 -17.13 -10.87
CA PRO A 55 43.62 -17.20 -10.61
C PRO A 55 43.24 -16.81 -9.18
N GLU A 56 43.98 -17.32 -8.19
CA GLU A 56 43.72 -17.07 -6.77
C GLU A 56 43.92 -15.58 -6.45
N ARG A 57 45.06 -15.01 -6.87
CA ARG A 57 45.37 -13.60 -6.69
C ARG A 57 44.39 -12.67 -7.39
N TYR A 58 43.89 -13.07 -8.56
CA TYR A 58 42.86 -12.32 -9.28
C TYR A 58 41.54 -12.30 -8.51
N ILE A 59 41.09 -13.45 -8.00
CA ILE A 59 39.85 -13.55 -7.21
C ILE A 59 39.98 -12.77 -5.91
N GLU A 60 41.12 -12.85 -5.23
CA GLU A 60 41.40 -12.08 -4.02
C GLU A 60 41.33 -10.58 -4.27
N ALA A 61 41.98 -10.10 -5.35
CA ALA A 61 41.91 -8.70 -5.75
C ALA A 61 40.49 -8.26 -6.11
N ALA A 62 39.75 -9.06 -6.89
CA ALA A 62 38.36 -8.77 -7.25
C ALA A 62 37.45 -8.71 -6.01
N ARG A 63 37.65 -9.60 -5.03
CA ARG A 63 36.94 -9.58 -3.76
C ARG A 63 37.24 -8.32 -2.96
N ALA A 64 38.50 -7.93 -2.86
CA ALA A 64 38.89 -6.70 -2.16
C ALA A 64 38.29 -5.45 -2.82
N ILE A 65 38.28 -5.40 -4.16
CA ILE A 65 37.65 -4.31 -4.91
C ILE A 65 36.15 -4.24 -4.63
N LEU A 66 35.46 -5.39 -4.64
CA LEU A 66 34.03 -5.47 -4.33
C LEU A 66 33.75 -5.00 -2.90
N GLU A 67 34.47 -5.52 -1.91
CA GLU A 67 34.28 -5.15 -0.50
C GLU A 67 34.50 -3.66 -0.25
N VAL A 68 35.53 -3.06 -0.84
CA VAL A 68 35.79 -1.63 -0.70
C VAL A 68 34.72 -0.80 -1.43
N SER A 69 34.26 -1.26 -2.59
CA SER A 69 33.17 -0.60 -3.33
C SER A 69 31.86 -0.61 -2.54
N ASP A 70 31.51 -1.74 -1.93
CA ASP A 70 30.33 -1.89 -1.08
C ASP A 70 30.44 -1.00 0.16
N ARG A 71 31.60 -0.98 0.83
CA ARG A 71 31.83 -0.11 1.98
C ARG A 71 31.73 1.38 1.63
N LEU A 72 32.25 1.79 0.47
CA LEU A 72 32.12 3.18 0.00
C LEU A 72 30.67 3.52 -0.34
N ALA A 73 29.92 2.59 -0.96
CA ALA A 73 28.51 2.77 -1.24
C ALA A 73 27.69 2.92 0.06
N LEU A 74 27.94 2.08 1.06
CA LEU A 74 27.33 2.18 2.39
C LEU A 74 27.66 3.51 3.08
N PHE A 75 28.91 3.95 3.01
CA PHE A 75 29.33 5.22 3.58
C PHE A 75 28.60 6.41 2.90
N ARG A 76 28.55 6.44 1.56
CA ARG A 76 27.82 7.46 0.81
C ARG A 76 26.32 7.46 1.13
N MET A 77 25.72 6.27 1.29
CA MET A 77 24.32 6.13 1.70
C MET A 77 24.10 6.70 3.11
N LEU A 78 25.02 6.43 4.04
CA LEU A 78 24.97 6.97 5.39
C LEU A 78 25.08 8.50 5.39
N GLU A 79 26.06 9.06 4.67
CA GLU A 79 26.23 10.51 4.53
C GLU A 79 24.98 11.17 3.93
N GLY A 80 24.46 10.62 2.82
CA GLY A 80 23.26 11.12 2.17
C GLY A 80 22.03 11.06 3.09
N THR A 81 21.85 9.95 3.82
CA THR A 81 20.75 9.79 4.78
C THR A 81 20.87 10.76 5.94
N ALA A 82 22.07 10.94 6.50
CA ALA A 82 22.32 11.87 7.61
C ALA A 82 22.06 13.32 7.20
N ALA A 83 22.49 13.71 6.00
CA ALA A 83 22.21 15.02 5.43
C ALA A 83 20.70 15.24 5.24
N ALA A 84 20.01 14.26 4.64
CA ALA A 84 18.56 14.30 4.45
C ALA A 84 17.81 14.43 5.78
N LEU A 85 18.17 13.66 6.80
CA LEU A 85 17.57 13.74 8.14
C LEU A 85 17.82 15.09 8.81
N THR A 86 18.99 15.71 8.58
CA THR A 86 19.30 17.04 9.11
C THR A 86 18.38 18.10 8.51
N VAL A 87 18.20 18.08 7.19
CA VAL A 87 17.26 18.97 6.49
C VAL A 87 15.82 18.70 6.93
N ALA A 88 15.41 17.44 7.00
CA ALA A 88 14.05 17.05 7.40
C ALA A 88 13.73 17.54 8.82
N ARG A 89 14.62 17.34 9.79
CA ARG A 89 14.44 17.84 11.17
C ARG A 89 14.25 19.35 11.21
N TRP A 90 15.08 20.10 10.48
CA TRP A 90 14.96 21.56 10.43
C TRP A 90 13.63 21.99 9.81
N LEU A 91 13.21 21.35 8.71
CA LEU A 91 11.96 21.65 8.03
C LEU A 91 10.75 21.36 8.91
N ILE A 92 10.71 20.19 9.56
CA ILE A 92 9.64 19.80 10.49
C ILE A 92 9.54 20.81 11.64
N ALA A 93 10.67 21.16 12.26
CA ALA A 93 10.69 22.15 13.34
C ALA A 93 10.16 23.52 12.89
N ARG A 94 10.54 23.96 11.69
CA ARG A 94 10.07 25.22 11.11
C ARG A 94 8.57 25.18 10.79
N TYR A 95 8.07 24.09 10.22
CA TYR A 95 6.66 23.87 9.95
C TYR A 95 5.82 23.91 11.25
N GLU A 96 6.25 23.17 12.28
CA GLU A 96 5.60 23.17 13.59
C GLU A 96 5.59 24.55 14.27
N HIS A 97 6.67 25.32 14.12
CA HIS A 97 6.72 26.69 14.63
C HIS A 97 5.73 27.60 13.89
N LEU A 98 5.66 27.51 12.56
CA LEU A 98 4.72 28.30 11.77
C LEU A 98 3.26 27.97 12.10
N LYS A 99 2.92 26.68 12.21
CA LYS A 99 1.58 26.24 12.65
C LYS A 99 1.21 26.87 13.99
N ARG A 100 2.09 26.72 14.99
CA ARG A 100 1.88 27.27 16.34
C ARG A 100 1.74 28.79 16.34
N SER A 101 2.59 29.50 15.60
CA SER A 101 2.55 30.98 15.54
C SER A 101 1.24 31.53 14.96
N ARG A 102 0.53 30.72 14.17
CA ARG A 102 -0.76 31.06 13.56
C ARG A 102 -1.97 30.43 14.29
N GLY A 103 -1.73 29.64 15.33
CA GLY A 103 -2.80 28.91 16.03
C GLY A 103 -3.47 27.83 15.18
N PHE A 104 -2.75 27.22 14.22
CA PHE A 104 -3.29 26.17 13.36
C PHE A 104 -2.97 24.77 13.89
N LEU A 105 -3.86 23.84 13.57
CA LEU A 105 -3.72 22.40 13.78
C LEU A 105 -4.02 21.70 12.44
N ASP A 106 -3.18 20.73 12.05
CA ASP A 106 -3.51 19.80 10.98
C ASP A 106 -4.24 18.55 11.50
N PHE A 107 -4.67 17.67 10.60
CA PHE A 107 -5.43 16.47 11.00
C PHE A 107 -4.65 15.53 11.92
N ASN A 108 -3.33 15.42 11.74
CA ASN A 108 -2.48 14.58 12.60
C ASN A 108 -2.25 15.24 13.96
N ASP A 109 -2.16 16.58 14.01
CA ASP A 109 -2.10 17.32 15.27
C ASP A 109 -3.33 17.05 16.14
N LEU A 110 -4.53 16.97 15.54
CA LEU A 110 -5.75 16.71 16.30
C LEU A 110 -5.67 15.39 17.08
N ILE A 111 -5.10 14.35 16.48
CA ILE A 111 -4.93 13.04 17.10
C ILE A 111 -3.81 13.10 18.15
N THR A 112 -2.60 13.45 17.71
CA THR A 112 -1.40 13.40 18.56
C THR A 112 -1.47 14.34 19.75
N ARG A 113 -2.03 15.55 19.59
CA ARG A 113 -2.22 16.49 20.71
C ARG A 113 -3.31 16.05 21.66
N THR A 114 -4.35 15.37 21.18
CA THR A 114 -5.37 14.77 22.06
C THR A 114 -4.75 13.68 22.92
N VAL A 115 -3.97 12.77 22.32
CA VAL A 115 -3.22 11.75 23.08
C VAL A 115 -2.28 12.39 24.10
N ALA A 116 -1.52 13.41 23.68
CA ALA A 116 -0.62 14.13 24.56
C ALA A 116 -1.36 14.82 25.72
N LEU A 117 -2.50 15.48 25.44
CA LEU A 117 -3.34 16.13 26.46
C LEU A 117 -3.88 15.12 27.49
N LEU A 118 -4.39 13.99 27.02
CA LEU A 118 -4.92 12.93 27.91
C LEU A 118 -3.81 12.26 28.72
N SER A 119 -2.57 12.25 28.23
CA SER A 119 -1.42 11.64 28.90
C SER A 119 -0.69 12.58 29.86
N ARG A 120 -1.10 13.86 29.94
CA ARG A 120 -0.46 14.85 30.81
C ARG A 120 -0.70 14.53 32.29
N PRO A 121 0.34 14.43 33.14
CA PRO A 121 0.16 14.19 34.57
C PRO A 121 -0.61 15.30 35.31
N ASP A 122 -0.49 16.55 34.82
CA ASP A 122 -1.06 17.74 35.47
C ASP A 122 -2.51 18.04 35.04
N ALA A 123 -2.92 17.57 33.88
CA ALA A 123 -4.21 17.92 33.27
C ALA A 123 -5.04 16.70 32.82
N GLY A 124 -4.39 15.58 32.51
CA GLY A 124 -5.01 14.39 31.93
C GLY A 124 -6.15 13.85 32.79
N ALA A 125 -5.89 13.65 34.09
CA ALA A 125 -6.91 13.17 35.03
C ALA A 125 -8.11 14.14 35.15
N TRP A 126 -7.88 15.46 35.08
CA TRP A 126 -8.96 16.44 35.12
C TRP A 126 -9.78 16.44 33.81
N VAL A 127 -9.11 16.30 32.66
CA VAL A 127 -9.77 16.19 31.36
C VAL A 127 -10.58 14.89 31.29
N GLN A 128 -10.00 13.76 31.70
CA GLN A 128 -10.71 12.48 31.79
C GLN A 128 -11.92 12.61 32.72
N PHE A 129 -11.74 13.14 33.93
CA PHE A 129 -12.84 13.41 34.87
C PHE A 129 -13.99 14.24 34.25
N LYS A 130 -13.68 15.24 33.41
CA LYS A 130 -14.70 16.03 32.71
C LYS A 130 -15.40 15.25 31.60
N LEU A 131 -14.67 14.46 30.83
CA LEU A 131 -15.21 13.61 29.76
C LEU A 131 -16.04 12.45 30.32
N ASP A 132 -15.63 11.93 31.47
CA ASP A 132 -16.29 10.88 32.24
C ASP A 132 -17.73 11.23 32.65
N GLN A 133 -18.09 12.50 32.66
CA GLN A 133 -19.46 12.94 32.93
C GLN A 133 -20.40 12.87 31.71
N GLY A 134 -19.87 12.67 30.50
CA GLY A 134 -20.62 12.77 29.24
C GLY A 134 -20.52 11.56 28.30
N ILE A 135 -19.58 10.63 28.52
CA ILE A 135 -19.38 9.48 27.63
C ILE A 135 -19.52 8.18 28.43
N ASP A 136 -20.63 7.46 28.19
CA ASP A 136 -20.89 6.17 28.81
C ASP A 136 -20.61 5.00 27.85
N HIS A 137 -20.69 5.24 26.53
CA HIS A 137 -20.53 4.21 25.50
C HIS A 137 -19.63 4.70 24.37
N ILE A 138 -18.65 3.87 23.98
CA ILE A 138 -17.80 4.12 22.81
C ILE A 138 -18.08 3.05 21.76
N LEU A 139 -18.45 3.49 20.55
CA LEU A 139 -18.67 2.63 19.40
C LEU A 139 -17.64 2.97 18.33
N LEU A 140 -16.81 1.99 17.97
CA LEU A 140 -15.81 2.10 16.92
C LEU A 140 -16.24 1.22 15.75
N ASP A 141 -16.50 1.85 14.61
CA ASP A 141 -16.72 1.16 13.33
C ASP A 141 -15.44 1.21 12.50
N GLU A 142 -15.27 0.27 11.57
CA GLU A 142 -14.06 0.11 10.75
C GLU A 142 -12.76 0.11 11.58
N ALA A 143 -12.79 -0.58 12.73
CA ALA A 143 -11.70 -0.59 13.70
C ALA A 143 -10.35 -1.08 13.11
N GLN A 144 -10.38 -1.87 12.04
CA GLN A 144 -9.18 -2.31 11.32
C GLN A 144 -8.40 -1.15 10.68
N ASP A 145 -9.07 -0.05 10.32
CA ASP A 145 -8.46 1.10 9.64
C ASP A 145 -7.95 2.15 10.64
N THR A 146 -7.97 1.83 11.92
CA THR A 146 -7.51 2.72 13.00
C THR A 146 -5.99 2.66 13.14
N SER A 147 -5.33 3.82 13.09
CA SER A 147 -3.88 3.96 13.27
C SER A 147 -3.46 3.75 14.74
N PRO A 148 -2.18 3.44 15.02
CA PRO A 148 -1.69 3.28 16.39
C PRO A 148 -2.00 4.48 17.31
N ASP A 149 -1.82 5.72 16.82
CA ASP A 149 -2.08 6.93 17.60
C ASP A 149 -3.58 7.12 17.91
N GLN A 150 -4.47 6.71 17.00
CA GLN A 150 -5.92 6.72 17.26
C GLN A 150 -6.30 5.65 18.28
N TRP A 151 -5.70 4.47 18.22
CA TRP A 151 -5.87 3.44 19.25
C TRP A 151 -5.40 3.93 20.61
N GLU A 152 -4.29 4.65 20.69
CA GLU A 152 -3.83 5.27 21.94
C GLU A 152 -4.83 6.29 22.48
N ALA A 153 -5.45 7.10 21.61
CA ALA A 153 -6.51 8.01 22.04
C ALA A 153 -7.70 7.25 22.64
N VAL A 154 -8.16 6.17 21.98
CA VAL A 154 -9.25 5.31 22.49
C VAL A 154 -8.86 4.65 23.83
N LYS A 155 -7.65 4.09 23.93
CA LYS A 155 -7.13 3.48 25.17
C LYS A 155 -7.10 4.48 26.33
N LYS A 156 -6.76 5.75 26.06
CA LYS A 156 -6.75 6.82 27.05
C LYS A 156 -8.15 7.23 27.47
N LEU A 157 -9.09 7.34 26.53
CA LEU A 157 -10.49 7.67 26.85
C LEU A 157 -11.20 6.57 27.64
N THR A 158 -10.78 5.32 27.49
CA THR A 158 -11.38 4.15 28.14
C THR A 158 -10.68 3.73 29.44
N GLU A 159 -9.63 4.43 29.86
CA GLU A 159 -8.80 4.04 31.01
C GLU A 159 -9.63 3.98 32.31
N GLU A 160 -10.53 4.95 32.51
CA GLU A 160 -11.44 5.01 33.68
C GLU A 160 -12.65 4.05 33.57
N PHE A 161 -12.94 3.47 32.40
CA PHE A 161 -14.09 2.56 32.22
C PHE A 161 -13.87 1.21 32.95
N PHE A 162 -12.61 0.81 33.10
CA PHE A 162 -12.21 -0.47 33.70
C PHE A 162 -11.57 -0.29 35.09
N ALA A 163 -11.30 0.95 35.51
CA ALA A 163 -10.93 1.24 36.88
C ALA A 163 -12.19 1.13 37.74
N GLY A 164 -12.36 0.02 38.46
CA GLY A 164 -13.59 -0.43 39.12
C GLY A 164 -14.24 0.47 40.19
N LEU A 165 -14.00 1.79 40.20
CA LEU A 165 -14.59 2.78 41.10
C LEU A 165 -14.76 4.14 40.36
N GLY A 166 -15.59 4.18 39.32
CA GLY A 166 -16.09 5.44 38.77
C GLY A 166 -17.22 6.01 39.64
N GLN A 167 -17.36 7.34 39.75
CA GLN A 167 -18.41 8.00 40.55
C GLN A 167 -19.85 7.62 40.17
N ARG A 168 -20.05 6.98 39.01
CA ARG A 168 -21.33 6.45 38.55
C ARG A 168 -21.38 4.94 38.79
N GLU A 169 -21.41 4.51 40.05
CA GLU A 169 -21.63 3.09 40.42
C GLU A 169 -22.91 2.51 39.77
N ALA A 170 -23.84 3.36 39.34
CA ALA A 170 -25.08 2.97 38.66
C ALA A 170 -25.01 2.91 37.12
N VAL A 171 -23.89 3.27 36.48
CA VAL A 171 -23.79 3.30 35.00
C VAL A 171 -22.72 2.34 34.50
N HIS A 172 -23.16 1.30 33.80
CA HIS A 172 -22.27 0.36 33.11
C HIS A 172 -21.74 0.99 31.82
N ARG A 173 -20.47 1.38 31.83
CA ARG A 173 -19.81 1.90 30.63
C ARG A 173 -19.38 0.77 29.72
N THR A 174 -19.50 0.96 28.41
CA THR A 174 -19.19 -0.09 27.43
C THR A 174 -18.35 0.43 26.26
N MET A 175 -17.58 -0.48 25.69
CA MET A 175 -16.87 -0.28 24.43
C MET A 175 -17.29 -1.36 23.46
N PHE A 176 -17.62 -0.95 22.24
CA PHE A 176 -18.00 -1.83 21.15
C PHE A 176 -17.16 -1.47 19.93
N ALA A 177 -16.47 -2.45 19.36
CA ALA A 177 -15.66 -2.26 18.16
C ALA A 177 -16.07 -3.29 17.11
N VAL A 178 -16.27 -2.84 15.88
CA VAL A 178 -16.53 -3.68 14.71
C VAL A 178 -15.45 -3.41 13.70
N GLY A 179 -14.94 -4.47 13.10
CA GLY A 179 -13.97 -4.38 12.05
C GLY A 179 -13.67 -5.73 11.43
N ASP A 180 -13.02 -5.70 10.28
CA ASP A 180 -12.58 -6.87 9.54
C ASP A 180 -11.16 -6.62 9.02
N GLU A 181 -10.17 -7.30 9.60
CA GLU A 181 -8.75 -7.17 9.21
C GLU A 181 -8.56 -7.35 7.69
N LYS A 182 -9.40 -8.20 7.08
CA LYS A 182 -9.39 -8.51 5.65
C LYS A 182 -9.72 -7.33 4.76
N GLN A 183 -10.36 -6.30 5.32
CA GLN A 183 -10.79 -5.09 4.61
C GLN A 183 -9.87 -3.89 4.87
N SER A 184 -8.79 -4.06 5.64
CA SER A 184 -7.83 -2.98 5.88
C SER A 184 -7.02 -2.65 4.63
N ILE A 185 -7.45 -1.61 3.91
CA ILE A 185 -6.82 -1.13 2.67
C ILE A 185 -6.18 0.26 2.80
N TYR A 186 -6.23 0.87 3.99
CA TYR A 186 -5.76 2.23 4.25
C TYR A 186 -4.36 2.30 4.89
N SER A 187 -3.49 1.33 4.63
CA SER A 187 -2.11 1.33 5.16
C SER A 187 -1.30 2.58 4.76
N PHE A 188 -1.60 3.18 3.61
CA PHE A 188 -1.01 4.46 3.17
C PHE A 188 -1.39 5.67 4.04
N GLN A 189 -2.45 5.56 4.84
CA GLN A 189 -2.85 6.56 5.84
C GLN A 189 -2.35 6.21 7.25
N GLY A 190 -1.60 5.12 7.41
CA GLY A 190 -1.08 4.67 8.70
C GLY A 190 -2.00 3.71 9.47
N ALA A 191 -3.04 3.18 8.83
CA ALA A 191 -3.81 2.06 9.39
C ALA A 191 -2.90 0.84 9.57
N ALA A 192 -3.00 0.20 10.72
CA ALA A 192 -2.21 -0.97 11.07
C ALA A 192 -3.16 -2.10 11.50
N PRO A 193 -3.44 -3.09 10.63
CA PRO A 193 -4.32 -4.22 10.96
C PRO A 193 -3.91 -4.92 12.26
N ASP A 194 -2.60 -5.09 12.48
CA ASP A 194 -2.04 -5.67 13.70
C ASP A 194 -2.50 -4.93 14.97
N SER A 195 -2.66 -3.61 14.90
CA SER A 195 -3.12 -2.80 16.03
C SER A 195 -4.57 -3.11 16.43
N PHE A 196 -5.41 -3.59 15.51
CA PHE A 196 -6.76 -4.06 15.86
C PHE A 196 -6.70 -5.37 16.66
N ALA A 197 -5.90 -6.35 16.20
CA ALA A 197 -5.70 -7.61 16.89
C ALA A 197 -5.07 -7.41 18.29
N GLU A 198 -4.03 -6.58 18.38
CA GLU A 198 -3.38 -6.22 19.65
C GLU A 198 -4.34 -5.50 20.60
N SER A 199 -5.11 -4.54 20.10
CA SER A 199 -6.08 -3.81 20.91
C SER A 199 -7.19 -4.72 21.41
N ARG A 200 -7.68 -5.67 20.59
CA ARG A 200 -8.62 -6.70 21.04
C ARG A 200 -8.07 -7.51 22.20
N GLN A 201 -6.82 -7.97 22.12
CA GLN A 201 -6.17 -8.73 23.21
C GLN A 201 -6.02 -7.88 24.48
N LEU A 202 -5.59 -6.62 24.34
CA LEU A 202 -5.43 -5.69 25.45
C LEU A 202 -6.76 -5.42 26.17
N PHE A 203 -7.81 -5.10 25.42
CA PHE A 203 -9.13 -4.83 26.00
C PHE A 203 -9.75 -6.08 26.62
N ALA A 204 -9.59 -7.25 25.99
CA ALA A 204 -10.03 -8.51 26.57
C ALA A 204 -9.35 -8.80 27.92
N GLY A 205 -8.06 -8.47 28.06
CA GLY A 205 -7.34 -8.52 29.34
C GLY A 205 -7.94 -7.57 30.37
N ARG A 206 -8.03 -6.27 30.05
CA ARG A 206 -8.56 -5.24 30.96
C ARG A 206 -9.99 -5.53 31.44
N VAL A 207 -10.86 -5.97 30.53
CA VAL A 207 -12.26 -6.32 30.84
C VAL A 207 -12.31 -7.48 31.85
N ARG A 208 -11.48 -8.51 31.64
CA ARG A 208 -11.40 -9.67 32.56
C ARG A 208 -10.82 -9.28 33.92
N ASP A 209 -9.76 -8.46 33.94
CA ASP A 209 -9.13 -7.98 35.18
C ASP A 209 -10.10 -7.14 36.02
N ALA A 210 -10.99 -6.40 35.36
CA ALA A 210 -12.06 -5.63 36.01
C ALA A 210 -13.29 -6.48 36.39
N GLY A 211 -13.29 -7.79 36.13
CA GLY A 211 -14.39 -8.70 36.48
C GLY A 211 -15.61 -8.64 35.55
N PHE A 212 -15.48 -8.01 34.39
CA PHE A 212 -16.54 -7.93 33.37
C PHE A 212 -16.40 -9.03 32.30
N SER A 213 -17.44 -9.23 31.50
CA SER A 213 -17.43 -10.17 30.37
C SER A 213 -16.98 -9.49 29.08
N PHE A 214 -16.09 -10.17 28.35
CA PHE A 214 -15.67 -9.76 27.00
C PHE A 214 -16.32 -10.68 25.96
N ALA A 215 -17.04 -10.11 25.00
CA ALA A 215 -17.66 -10.84 23.90
C ALA A 215 -16.85 -10.67 22.62
N ASP A 216 -16.23 -11.74 22.14
CA ASP A 216 -15.61 -11.81 20.80
C ASP A 216 -16.56 -12.54 19.85
N LEU A 217 -17.15 -11.80 18.90
CA LEU A 217 -18.20 -12.31 18.01
C LEU A 217 -17.72 -12.30 16.57
N LYS A 218 -17.67 -13.48 15.92
CA LYS A 218 -17.41 -13.61 14.48
C LYS A 218 -18.74 -13.60 13.71
N LEU A 219 -18.93 -12.64 12.83
CA LEU A 219 -20.09 -12.58 11.93
C LEU A 219 -19.77 -13.27 10.60
N THR A 220 -20.20 -14.53 10.44
CA THR A 220 -19.92 -15.34 9.25
C THR A 220 -21.02 -15.28 8.17
N TRP A 221 -22.15 -14.67 8.49
CA TRP A 221 -23.29 -14.56 7.60
C TRP A 221 -23.29 -13.25 6.81
N SER A 222 -23.34 -13.34 5.49
CA SER A 222 -23.49 -12.20 4.58
C SER A 222 -24.96 -12.00 4.22
N PHE A 223 -25.41 -10.76 4.41
CA PHE A 223 -26.73 -10.26 3.98
C PHE A 223 -26.68 -9.53 2.65
N ARG A 224 -25.46 -9.30 2.11
CA ARG A 224 -25.21 -8.41 0.97
C ARG A 224 -25.06 -9.15 -0.36
N SER A 225 -24.53 -10.37 -0.34
CA SER A 225 -24.14 -11.12 -1.55
C SER A 225 -24.84 -12.48 -1.64
N SER A 226 -24.91 -13.03 -2.86
CA SER A 226 -25.36 -14.41 -3.11
C SER A 226 -24.25 -15.43 -2.85
N ASP A 227 -24.63 -16.70 -2.77
CA ASP A 227 -23.70 -17.81 -2.55
C ASP A 227 -22.64 -17.90 -3.65
N ASP A 228 -23.02 -17.71 -4.92
CA ASP A 228 -22.09 -17.80 -6.06
C ASP A 228 -20.92 -16.82 -5.97
N VAL A 229 -21.19 -15.59 -5.53
CA VAL A 229 -20.17 -14.54 -5.37
C VAL A 229 -19.26 -14.86 -4.18
N LEU A 230 -19.84 -15.29 -3.05
CA LEU A 230 -19.07 -15.65 -1.86
C LEU A 230 -18.19 -16.88 -2.10
N ALA A 231 -18.72 -17.91 -2.77
CA ALA A 231 -17.99 -19.12 -3.12
C ALA A 231 -16.81 -18.82 -4.07
N ALA A 232 -16.99 -17.89 -5.01
CA ALA A 232 -15.91 -17.43 -5.89
C ALA A 232 -14.80 -16.73 -5.09
N VAL A 233 -15.16 -15.84 -4.15
CA VAL A 233 -14.21 -15.17 -3.25
C VAL A 233 -13.46 -16.19 -2.39
N ASP A 234 -14.17 -17.11 -1.76
CA ASP A 234 -13.58 -18.16 -0.91
C ASP A 234 -12.62 -19.06 -1.72
N ARG A 235 -12.97 -19.38 -2.98
CA ARG A 235 -12.08 -20.15 -3.87
C ARG A 235 -10.79 -19.41 -4.21
N VAL A 236 -10.84 -18.09 -4.43
CA VAL A 236 -9.65 -17.28 -4.70
C VAL A 236 -8.72 -17.24 -3.49
N PHE A 237 -9.29 -17.14 -2.28
CA PHE A 237 -8.51 -17.02 -1.04
C PHE A 237 -8.21 -18.34 -0.32
N ALA A 238 -8.68 -19.47 -0.86
CA ALA A 238 -8.34 -20.81 -0.37
C ALA A 238 -6.85 -21.16 -0.57
N ASP A 239 -6.15 -20.49 -1.50
CA ASP A 239 -4.70 -20.63 -1.65
C ASP A 239 -3.98 -20.00 -0.44
N PRO A 240 -3.22 -20.76 0.37
CA PRO A 240 -2.52 -20.24 1.54
C PRO A 240 -1.53 -19.10 1.22
N GLY A 241 -0.98 -19.07 -0.01
CA GLY A 241 -0.09 -17.99 -0.44
C GLY A 241 -0.81 -16.65 -0.58
N ILE A 242 -2.10 -16.68 -0.96
CA ILE A 242 -2.93 -15.49 -1.14
C ILE A 242 -3.62 -15.14 0.20
N GLY A 243 -4.18 -16.13 0.90
CA GLY A 243 -4.92 -15.93 2.15
C GLY A 243 -4.09 -15.27 3.26
N ARG A 244 -2.80 -15.60 3.37
CA ARG A 244 -1.88 -14.98 4.34
C ARG A 244 -1.68 -13.48 4.14
N GLY A 245 -1.94 -12.96 2.95
CA GLY A 245 -1.82 -11.53 2.66
C GLY A 245 -2.97 -10.68 3.20
N ILE A 246 -4.02 -11.31 3.72
CA ILE A 246 -5.31 -10.65 4.01
C ILE A 246 -5.77 -10.90 5.44
N SER A 247 -5.41 -12.03 6.06
CA SER A 247 -5.79 -12.34 7.43
C SER A 247 -4.65 -13.01 8.18
N HIS A 248 -4.50 -12.65 9.45
CA HIS A 248 -3.65 -13.37 10.41
C HIS A 248 -4.42 -14.47 11.16
N ASP A 249 -5.73 -14.57 10.97
CA ASP A 249 -6.56 -15.64 11.54
C ASP A 249 -6.17 -17.00 10.93
N PRO A 250 -5.82 -18.01 11.75
CA PRO A 250 -5.55 -19.37 11.26
C PRO A 250 -6.79 -20.10 10.73
N ASP A 251 -8.00 -19.62 11.05
CA ASP A 251 -9.24 -20.23 10.59
C ASP A 251 -9.43 -20.03 9.07
N ALA A 252 -9.92 -21.07 8.39
CA ALA A 252 -10.23 -20.99 6.97
C ALA A 252 -11.34 -19.96 6.71
N LEU A 253 -11.13 -19.13 5.70
CA LEU A 253 -12.15 -18.22 5.18
C LEU A 253 -13.37 -19.02 4.70
N SER A 254 -14.50 -18.80 5.35
CA SER A 254 -15.78 -19.36 4.95
C SER A 254 -16.88 -18.34 5.19
N HIS A 255 -17.50 -17.87 4.11
CA HIS A 255 -18.66 -17.00 4.17
C HIS A 255 -19.94 -17.79 3.95
N LYS A 256 -21.01 -17.42 4.66
CA LYS A 256 -22.35 -18.02 4.47
C LYS A 256 -23.31 -16.97 3.93
N ALA A 257 -23.92 -17.21 2.77
CA ALA A 257 -24.99 -16.35 2.30
C ALA A 257 -26.28 -16.64 3.07
N ILE A 258 -26.96 -15.60 3.54
CA ILE A 258 -28.33 -15.78 4.07
C ILE A 258 -29.35 -15.94 2.93
N ARG A 259 -29.01 -15.43 1.74
CA ARG A 259 -29.82 -15.50 0.52
C ARG A 259 -29.40 -16.73 -0.30
N THR A 260 -29.71 -17.92 0.20
CA THR A 260 -29.31 -19.19 -0.45
C THR A 260 -29.88 -19.35 -1.85
N ASP A 261 -31.03 -18.75 -2.13
CA ASP A 261 -31.74 -18.89 -3.42
C ASP A 261 -31.61 -17.63 -4.30
N ALA A 262 -30.76 -16.67 -3.91
CA ALA A 262 -30.54 -15.48 -4.73
C ALA A 262 -29.65 -15.83 -5.93
N PRO A 263 -30.07 -15.51 -7.17
CA PRO A 263 -29.27 -15.78 -8.34
C PRO A 263 -28.00 -14.93 -8.38
N GLY A 264 -26.89 -15.54 -8.75
CA GLY A 264 -25.63 -14.86 -9.00
C GLY A 264 -24.73 -15.69 -9.90
N TYR A 265 -23.75 -15.02 -10.50
CA TYR A 265 -22.67 -15.69 -11.22
C TYR A 265 -21.43 -14.79 -11.18
N VAL A 266 -20.27 -15.42 -11.38
CA VAL A 266 -18.99 -14.72 -11.53
C VAL A 266 -18.39 -15.12 -12.86
N GLU A 267 -18.13 -14.12 -13.70
CA GLU A 267 -17.49 -14.31 -15.00
C GLU A 267 -16.06 -13.78 -14.95
N VAL A 268 -15.11 -14.55 -15.50
CA VAL A 268 -13.71 -14.15 -15.64
C VAL A 268 -13.40 -14.02 -17.13
N TRP A 269 -13.13 -12.80 -17.58
CA TRP A 269 -12.74 -12.55 -18.97
C TRP A 269 -11.26 -12.86 -19.21
N PRO A 270 -10.88 -13.29 -20.42
CA PRO A 270 -9.48 -13.46 -20.79
C PRO A 270 -8.67 -12.16 -20.61
N SER A 271 -7.42 -12.29 -20.14
CA SER A 271 -6.52 -11.15 -20.02
C SER A 271 -6.15 -10.58 -21.39
N ILE A 272 -6.20 -9.25 -21.52
CA ILE A 272 -5.78 -8.53 -22.73
C ILE A 272 -4.39 -7.94 -22.45
N GLY A 273 -3.35 -8.56 -23.03
CA GLY A 273 -1.97 -8.11 -22.93
C GLY A 273 -1.63 -6.96 -23.90
N ALA A 274 -0.52 -6.28 -23.64
CA ALA A 274 0.12 -5.43 -24.64
C ALA A 274 0.63 -6.31 -25.78
N GLU A 275 0.08 -6.09 -26.98
CA GLU A 275 0.77 -6.54 -28.19
C GLU A 275 2.07 -5.72 -28.28
N MET A 276 3.21 -6.38 -28.51
CA MET A 276 4.42 -5.68 -28.90
C MET A 276 4.11 -4.97 -30.22
N VAL A 277 3.89 -3.67 -30.16
CA VAL A 277 3.87 -2.84 -31.34
C VAL A 277 5.33 -2.55 -31.65
N ASP A 278 5.83 -3.06 -32.77
CA ASP A 278 7.12 -2.61 -33.31
C ASP A 278 6.98 -1.10 -33.57
N GLU A 279 7.72 -0.29 -32.80
CA GLU A 279 7.77 1.15 -33.03
C GLU A 279 8.38 1.37 -34.43
N PRO A 280 7.68 2.05 -35.36
CA PRO A 280 8.27 2.36 -36.65
C PRO A 280 9.49 3.27 -36.45
N ASP A 281 10.59 2.98 -37.17
CA ASP A 281 11.83 3.79 -37.15
C ASP A 281 11.61 5.28 -37.52
N ASP A 282 10.44 5.61 -38.06
CA ASP A 282 10.06 6.95 -38.52
C ASP A 282 9.28 7.72 -37.44
N TRP A 283 9.97 8.63 -36.76
CA TRP A 283 9.46 9.54 -35.73
C TRP A 283 8.37 10.52 -36.20
N THR A 284 8.08 10.59 -37.51
CA THR A 284 7.01 11.44 -38.07
C THR A 284 5.66 10.72 -38.19
N GLN A 285 5.63 9.40 -38.00
CA GLN A 285 4.38 8.64 -38.01
C GLN A 285 3.65 8.75 -36.67
N ALA A 286 2.36 9.10 -36.72
CA ALA A 286 1.53 9.12 -35.52
C ALA A 286 1.41 7.70 -34.96
N VAL A 287 1.95 7.47 -33.76
CA VAL A 287 1.75 6.20 -33.03
C VAL A 287 0.28 6.13 -32.64
N ASP A 288 -0.43 5.15 -33.20
CA ASP A 288 -1.86 4.96 -32.95
C ASP A 288 -2.09 4.42 -31.53
N HIS A 289 -2.31 5.32 -30.58
CA HIS A 289 -2.66 5.00 -29.20
C HIS A 289 -4.01 4.23 -29.07
N ALA A 290 -4.75 4.00 -30.15
CA ALA A 290 -5.95 3.15 -30.15
C ALA A 290 -5.67 1.68 -29.80
N HIS A 291 -4.40 1.24 -29.87
CA HIS A 291 -4.00 -0.15 -29.59
C HIS A 291 -3.55 -0.41 -28.15
N ALA A 292 -3.58 0.60 -27.28
CA ALA A 292 -3.22 0.40 -25.87
C ALA A 292 -4.20 -0.60 -25.22
N PRO A 293 -3.72 -1.63 -24.49
CA PRO A 293 -4.58 -2.64 -23.84
C PRO A 293 -5.70 -2.03 -23.01
N ALA A 294 -5.42 -0.92 -22.32
CA ALA A 294 -6.40 -0.19 -21.53
C ALA A 294 -7.59 0.30 -22.37
N VAL A 295 -7.37 0.76 -23.60
CA VAL A 295 -8.43 1.20 -24.52
C VAL A 295 -9.29 0.02 -24.96
N ARG A 296 -8.65 -1.11 -25.30
CA ARG A 296 -9.36 -2.35 -25.68
C ARG A 296 -10.24 -2.89 -24.56
N VAL A 297 -9.70 -2.97 -23.34
CA VAL A 297 -10.48 -3.40 -22.17
C VAL A 297 -11.64 -2.44 -21.94
N ALA A 298 -11.41 -1.12 -22.04
CA ALA A 298 -12.46 -0.12 -21.88
C ALA A 298 -13.58 -0.24 -22.92
N GLU A 299 -13.24 -0.48 -24.19
CA GLU A 299 -14.22 -0.72 -25.26
C GLU A 299 -15.03 -2.00 -25.03
N ASN A 300 -14.36 -3.08 -24.61
CA ASN A 300 -15.04 -4.34 -24.31
C ASN A 300 -16.03 -4.16 -23.14
N VAL A 301 -15.59 -3.57 -22.04
CA VAL A 301 -16.46 -3.27 -20.89
C VAL A 301 -17.65 -2.40 -21.31
N ALA A 302 -17.41 -1.31 -22.05
CA ALA A 302 -18.49 -0.43 -22.50
C ALA A 302 -19.46 -1.11 -23.46
N THR A 303 -18.97 -2.00 -24.34
CA THR A 303 -19.80 -2.79 -25.26
C THR A 303 -20.67 -3.78 -24.51
N THR A 304 -20.12 -4.48 -23.51
CA THR A 304 -20.89 -5.40 -22.67
C THR A 304 -21.99 -4.68 -21.91
N ILE A 305 -21.68 -3.55 -21.25
CA ILE A 305 -22.67 -2.76 -20.51
C ILE A 305 -23.77 -2.25 -21.45
N ALA A 306 -23.40 -1.77 -22.65
CA ALA A 306 -24.36 -1.36 -23.65
C ALA A 306 -25.27 -2.51 -24.11
N GLY A 307 -24.71 -3.72 -24.27
CA GLY A 307 -25.46 -4.93 -24.57
C GLY A 307 -26.49 -5.25 -23.49
N TRP A 308 -26.08 -5.26 -22.22
CA TRP A 308 -26.99 -5.53 -21.10
C TRP A 308 -28.15 -4.54 -21.02
N ILE A 309 -27.85 -3.25 -21.14
CA ILE A 309 -28.87 -2.19 -21.10
C ILE A 309 -29.77 -2.24 -22.34
N GLY A 310 -29.18 -2.39 -23.53
CA GLY A 310 -29.90 -2.40 -24.80
C GLY A 310 -30.84 -3.59 -24.97
N ASN A 311 -30.43 -4.76 -24.48
CA ASN A 311 -31.25 -5.98 -24.48
C ASN A 311 -32.32 -5.98 -23.37
N GLY A 312 -32.23 -5.05 -22.41
CA GLY A 312 -33.17 -4.96 -21.30
C GLY A 312 -33.03 -6.09 -20.30
N GLU A 313 -31.79 -6.53 -20.03
CA GLU A 313 -31.46 -7.57 -19.06
C GLU A 313 -32.14 -7.31 -17.70
N ILE A 314 -32.60 -8.38 -17.07
CA ILE A 314 -33.29 -8.31 -15.78
C ILE A 314 -32.32 -8.69 -14.66
N ILE A 315 -32.22 -7.83 -13.65
CA ILE A 315 -31.57 -8.18 -12.39
C ILE A 315 -32.50 -9.13 -11.66
N GLU A 316 -32.28 -10.43 -11.81
CA GLU A 316 -33.20 -11.49 -11.35
C GLU A 316 -33.58 -11.33 -9.88
N GLY A 317 -32.61 -11.09 -8.98
CA GLY A 317 -32.87 -10.89 -7.55
C GLY A 317 -33.69 -9.66 -7.17
N ARG A 318 -33.97 -8.74 -8.11
CA ARG A 318 -34.82 -7.55 -7.92
C ARG A 318 -36.03 -7.50 -8.85
N GLY A 319 -36.08 -8.36 -9.89
CA GLY A 319 -37.09 -8.31 -10.95
C GLY A 319 -37.12 -6.99 -11.72
N LYS A 320 -36.01 -6.23 -11.73
CA LYS A 320 -35.90 -4.89 -12.34
C LYS A 320 -34.98 -4.95 -13.55
N ARG A 321 -35.31 -4.21 -14.62
CA ARG A 321 -34.40 -3.97 -15.74
C ARG A 321 -33.12 -3.29 -15.27
N LEU A 322 -31.97 -3.78 -15.75
CA LEU A 322 -30.66 -3.23 -15.47
C LEU A 322 -30.56 -1.82 -16.05
N GLY A 323 -30.23 -0.86 -15.19
CA GLY A 323 -29.91 0.51 -15.60
C GLY A 323 -28.45 0.86 -15.35
N PRO A 324 -27.96 1.99 -15.88
CA PRO A 324 -26.59 2.48 -15.64
C PRO A 324 -26.22 2.58 -14.15
N GLY A 325 -27.17 2.99 -13.30
CA GLY A 325 -26.96 3.12 -11.85
C GLY A 325 -26.86 1.80 -11.08
N ASP A 326 -27.10 0.65 -11.74
CA ASP A 326 -26.93 -0.67 -11.15
C ASP A 326 -25.54 -1.27 -11.45
N VAL A 327 -24.69 -0.59 -12.22
CA VAL A 327 -23.35 -1.06 -12.61
C VAL A 327 -22.26 -0.26 -11.89
N LEU A 328 -21.30 -0.98 -11.28
CA LEU A 328 -20.11 -0.39 -10.66
C LEU A 328 -18.85 -1.02 -11.25
N VAL A 329 -17.92 -0.17 -11.73
CA VAL A 329 -16.61 -0.61 -12.22
C VAL A 329 -15.54 -0.22 -11.21
N LEU A 330 -14.93 -1.23 -10.57
CA LEU A 330 -13.88 -1.05 -9.58
C LEU A 330 -12.50 -1.10 -10.26
N VAL A 331 -11.65 -0.12 -9.98
CA VAL A 331 -10.29 -0.02 -10.52
C VAL A 331 -9.30 0.26 -9.39
N ARG A 332 -8.09 -0.32 -9.48
CA ARG A 332 -7.03 -0.11 -8.48
C ARG A 332 -6.46 1.31 -8.50
N LYS A 333 -6.32 1.89 -9.69
CA LYS A 333 -5.80 3.25 -9.90
C LYS A 333 -6.65 3.97 -10.94
N ARG A 334 -6.75 5.29 -10.81
CA ARG A 334 -7.38 6.15 -11.80
C ARG A 334 -6.34 6.60 -12.82
N ASP A 335 -6.05 5.73 -13.77
CA ASP A 335 -5.08 5.96 -14.84
C ASP A 335 -5.77 6.15 -16.20
N SER A 336 -5.02 5.98 -17.29
CA SER A 336 -5.51 6.11 -18.67
C SER A 336 -6.72 5.20 -18.97
N PHE A 337 -6.88 4.06 -18.28
CA PHE A 337 -8.03 3.18 -18.44
C PHE A 337 -9.35 3.88 -18.09
N VAL A 338 -9.40 4.62 -16.98
CA VAL A 338 -10.63 5.29 -16.53
C VAL A 338 -11.07 6.36 -17.53
N HIS A 339 -10.11 7.10 -18.11
CA HIS A 339 -10.39 8.08 -19.15
C HIS A 339 -10.88 7.41 -20.44
N ALA A 340 -10.29 6.28 -20.84
CA ALA A 340 -10.72 5.51 -21.99
C ALA A 340 -12.15 4.96 -21.81
N LEU A 341 -12.45 4.38 -20.64
CA LEU A 341 -13.76 3.84 -20.30
C LEU A 341 -14.84 4.93 -20.27
N THR A 342 -14.56 6.06 -19.62
CA THR A 342 -15.49 7.21 -19.58
C THR A 342 -15.83 7.68 -20.99
N ARG A 343 -14.84 7.73 -21.88
CA ARG A 343 -15.05 8.12 -23.28
C ARG A 343 -15.86 7.08 -24.04
N ALA A 344 -15.57 5.78 -23.85
CA ALA A 344 -16.27 4.68 -24.51
C ALA A 344 -17.74 4.57 -24.09
N LEU A 345 -18.06 4.81 -22.81
CA LEU A 345 -19.42 4.88 -22.28
C LEU A 345 -20.18 6.10 -22.81
N LYS A 346 -19.56 7.29 -22.80
CA LYS A 346 -20.17 8.52 -23.33
C LYS A 346 -20.51 8.43 -24.82
N ARG A 347 -19.65 7.79 -25.62
CA ARG A 347 -19.92 7.54 -27.06
C ARG A 347 -21.15 6.65 -27.30
N ARG A 348 -21.58 5.89 -26.29
CA ARG A 348 -22.73 4.99 -26.35
C ARG A 348 -23.94 5.55 -25.58
N ASP A 349 -23.92 6.84 -25.25
CA ASP A 349 -24.96 7.53 -24.47
C ASP A 349 -25.28 6.88 -23.11
N ILE A 350 -24.29 6.21 -22.50
CA ILE A 350 -24.42 5.62 -21.16
C ILE A 350 -23.99 6.66 -20.11
N PRO A 351 -24.89 7.08 -19.20
CA PRO A 351 -24.55 7.96 -18.10
C PRO A 351 -23.47 7.35 -17.21
N VAL A 352 -22.40 8.11 -16.95
CA VAL A 352 -21.31 7.72 -16.04
C VAL A 352 -21.10 8.85 -15.04
N ALA A 353 -21.08 8.51 -13.75
CA ALA A 353 -20.67 9.45 -12.72
C ALA A 353 -19.19 9.80 -12.94
N GLY A 354 -18.90 11.09 -13.14
CA GLY A 354 -17.56 11.55 -13.53
C GLY A 354 -16.46 11.09 -12.56
N ALA A 355 -15.27 10.82 -13.09
CA ALA A 355 -14.09 10.47 -12.31
C ALA A 355 -13.48 11.66 -11.53
N ASP A 356 -14.02 12.86 -11.70
CA ASP A 356 -13.28 14.10 -11.49
C ASP A 356 -13.42 14.66 -10.07
N ARG A 357 -12.29 14.67 -9.36
CA ARG A 357 -11.89 15.89 -8.65
C ARG A 357 -11.58 16.92 -9.73
N LEU A 358 -12.54 17.78 -10.04
CA LEU A 358 -12.32 18.87 -10.98
C LEU A 358 -11.20 19.76 -10.41
N SER A 359 -10.08 19.89 -11.11
CA SER A 359 -9.12 20.96 -10.81
C SER A 359 -9.78 22.26 -11.29
N LEU A 360 -10.48 22.95 -10.38
CA LEU A 360 -11.16 24.20 -10.68
C LEU A 360 -10.24 25.19 -11.43
N PRO A 361 -8.96 25.41 -11.04
CA PRO A 361 -8.07 26.32 -11.77
C PRO A 361 -7.73 25.87 -13.21
N GLY A 362 -7.89 24.58 -13.51
CA GLY A 362 -7.64 24.01 -14.84
C GLY A 362 -8.84 24.14 -15.78
N HIS A 363 -10.03 24.38 -15.25
CA HIS A 363 -11.27 24.39 -16.02
C HIS A 363 -11.42 25.70 -16.79
N ILE A 364 -11.78 25.62 -18.07
CA ILE A 364 -11.90 26.79 -18.98
C ILE A 364 -12.82 27.85 -18.37
N ALA A 365 -14.00 27.45 -17.87
CA ALA A 365 -14.95 28.37 -17.23
C ALA A 365 -14.40 29.10 -15.97
N VAL A 366 -13.38 28.56 -15.30
CA VAL A 366 -12.73 29.19 -14.14
C VAL A 366 -11.52 30.01 -14.57
N LYS A 367 -10.88 29.68 -15.69
CA LYS A 367 -9.85 30.51 -16.31
C LYS A 367 -10.42 31.76 -16.98
N ASP A 368 -11.69 31.69 -17.39
CA ASP A 368 -12.43 32.81 -17.97
C ASP A 368 -12.97 33.79 -16.90
N LEU A 369 -13.07 33.36 -15.63
CA LEU A 369 -13.41 34.20 -14.47
C LEU A 369 -12.14 34.84 -13.88
#